data_AF-K5CNU7-F1
#
_entry.id   AF-K5CNU7-F1
#
_cell.length_a   1.000
_cell.length_b   1.000
_cell.length_c   1.000
_cell.angle_alpha   90.00
_cell.angle_beta   90.00
_cell.angle_gamma   90.00
#
_symmetry.space_group_name_H-M   'P 1'
#
loop_
_entity.id
_entity.type
_entity.pdbx_description
1 polymer ?
#
loop_
_entity_poly.entity_id
_entity_poly.type
_entity_poly.pdbx_seq_one_letter_code
_entity_poly.pdbx_strand_id
1 'polypeptide(L)'
;MRRVEGSSGVSLMECTNPVKDKWRIRWDVQEKENGSASYMEEEFGHKPTDEEIHTLVMSWYNSQTDAAILSGFAYNGAHVWLSVENQYNYKAAYDLAVQTGGETLPVTFKFGSDEQPEYHTFTQLEELKDFYTKAVGFIQTVLAEGWEKKDKFNLELYRIE
;
A
#
# COMPACT_ATOMS: atom_id res chain seq x y z
N MET A 1 -8.36 -10.52 -9.85
CA MET A 1 -6.89 -10.43 -9.76
C MET A 1 -6.35 -11.38 -8.72
N ARG A 2 -5.23 -12.04 -8.98
CA ARG A 2 -4.61 -13.00 -8.03
C ARG A 2 -3.09 -13.06 -8.19
N ARG A 3 -2.38 -13.41 -7.12
CA ARG A 3 -0.96 -13.77 -7.17
C ARG A 3 -0.81 -15.22 -7.63
N VAL A 4 0.11 -15.48 -8.57
CA VAL A 4 0.36 -16.79 -9.18
C VAL A 4 1.85 -17.11 -9.12
N GLU A 5 2.19 -18.37 -8.91
CA GLU A 5 3.56 -18.90 -9.03
C GLU A 5 3.77 -19.43 -10.46
N GLY A 6 4.90 -19.09 -11.07
CA GLY A 6 5.25 -19.44 -12.45
C GLY A 6 6.76 -19.42 -12.69
N SER A 7 7.16 -19.25 -13.95
CA SER A 7 8.58 -19.19 -14.35
C SER A 7 9.07 -17.75 -14.54
N SER A 8 10.37 -17.54 -14.39
CA SER A 8 11.04 -16.31 -14.87
C SER A 8 10.83 -16.11 -16.37
N GLY A 9 10.81 -14.85 -16.82
CA GLY A 9 10.61 -14.52 -18.23
C GLY A 9 9.20 -14.80 -18.79
N VAL A 10 8.18 -14.91 -17.93
CA VAL A 10 6.78 -15.05 -18.37
C VAL A 10 6.35 -13.85 -19.23
N SER A 11 5.55 -14.10 -20.28
CA SER A 11 4.98 -13.00 -21.06
C SER A 11 4.02 -12.17 -20.20
N LEU A 12 4.20 -10.85 -20.19
CA LEU A 12 3.37 -9.93 -19.41
C LEU A 12 1.97 -9.77 -20.02
N MET A 13 1.81 -10.06 -21.31
CA MET A 13 0.52 -10.14 -21.98
C MET A 13 0.45 -11.40 -22.84
N GLU A 14 -0.68 -12.11 -22.81
CA GLU A 14 -0.82 -13.39 -23.53
C GLU A 14 -2.26 -13.63 -23.95
N CYS A 15 -2.47 -14.05 -25.20
CA CYS A 15 -3.75 -14.62 -25.64
C CYS A 15 -3.82 -16.09 -25.20
N THR A 16 -4.65 -16.39 -24.21
CA THR A 16 -4.79 -17.74 -23.65
C THR A 16 -5.86 -18.58 -24.35
N ASN A 17 -6.82 -17.93 -25.02
CA ASN A 17 -7.81 -18.62 -25.84
C ASN A 17 -8.29 -17.70 -26.99
N PRO A 18 -7.80 -17.90 -28.23
CA PRO A 18 -8.18 -17.05 -29.35
C PRO A 18 -9.64 -17.21 -29.78
N VAL A 19 -10.26 -18.37 -29.53
CA VAL A 19 -11.68 -18.63 -29.88
C VAL A 19 -12.62 -17.88 -28.94
N LYS A 20 -12.22 -17.72 -27.67
CA LYS A 20 -13.01 -17.04 -26.62
C LYS A 20 -12.51 -15.62 -26.34
N ASP A 21 -11.56 -15.14 -27.14
CA ASP A 21 -10.85 -13.87 -26.96
C ASP A 21 -10.35 -13.65 -25.52
N LYS A 22 -9.81 -14.70 -24.90
CA LYS A 22 -9.30 -14.60 -23.52
C LYS A 22 -7.86 -14.16 -23.51
N TRP A 23 -7.59 -13.09 -22.78
CA TRP A 23 -6.27 -12.54 -22.59
C TRP A 23 -5.89 -12.53 -21.13
N ARG A 24 -4.60 -12.60 -20.83
CA ARG A 24 -4.08 -12.40 -19.48
C ARG A 24 -3.03 -11.32 -19.50
N ILE A 25 -3.02 -10.53 -18.44
CA ILE A 25 -1.93 -9.62 -18.14
C ILE A 25 -1.31 -9.96 -16.80
N ARG A 26 0.00 -9.76 -16.71
CA ARG A 26 0.81 -10.06 -15.53
C ARG A 26 1.65 -8.87 -15.16
N TRP A 27 1.78 -8.59 -13.87
CA TRP A 27 2.57 -7.46 -13.35
C TRP A 27 3.13 -7.81 -11.97
N ASP A 28 3.95 -6.91 -11.41
CA ASP A 28 4.66 -7.14 -10.14
C ASP A 28 5.39 -8.50 -10.16
N VAL A 29 6.16 -8.74 -11.23
CA VAL A 29 6.93 -9.98 -11.39
C VAL A 29 8.11 -9.97 -10.43
N GLN A 30 8.16 -10.97 -9.57
CA GLN A 30 9.21 -11.17 -8.57
C GLN A 30 9.90 -12.49 -8.88
N GLU A 31 11.05 -12.40 -9.56
CA GLU A 31 11.86 -13.55 -9.92
C GLU A 31 12.68 -14.05 -8.71
N LYS A 32 12.83 -15.36 -8.63
CA LYS A 32 13.59 -16.07 -7.60
C LYS A 32 14.85 -16.66 -8.24
N GLU A 33 15.92 -16.82 -7.46
CA GLU A 33 17.22 -17.31 -7.96
C GLU A 33 17.17 -18.70 -8.61
N ASN A 34 16.17 -19.51 -8.27
CA ASN A 34 15.95 -20.84 -8.81
C ASN A 34 15.23 -20.87 -10.19
N GLY A 35 15.01 -19.72 -10.82
CA GLY A 35 14.32 -19.59 -12.11
C GLY A 35 12.80 -19.64 -12.04
N SER A 36 12.22 -19.66 -10.84
CA SER A 36 10.77 -19.45 -10.65
C SER A 36 10.47 -17.97 -10.42
N ALA A 37 9.21 -17.57 -10.58
CA ALA A 37 8.75 -16.22 -10.30
C ALA A 37 7.34 -16.23 -9.70
N SER A 38 7.00 -15.19 -8.95
CA SER A 38 5.60 -14.90 -8.59
C SER A 38 5.16 -13.59 -9.24
N TYR A 39 3.91 -13.52 -9.68
CA TYR A 39 3.37 -12.31 -10.33
C TYR A 39 1.87 -12.18 -10.06
N MET A 40 1.38 -10.96 -10.13
CA MET A 40 -0.06 -10.71 -10.19
C MET A 40 -0.58 -11.04 -11.59
N GLU A 41 -1.79 -11.57 -11.68
CA GLU A 41 -2.45 -11.96 -12.93
C GLU A 41 -3.93 -11.53 -12.92
N GLU A 42 -4.40 -11.06 -14.07
CA GLU A 42 -5.82 -10.80 -14.38
C GLU A 42 -6.17 -11.34 -15.77
N GLU A 43 -7.37 -11.91 -15.91
CA GLU A 43 -7.92 -12.42 -17.17
C GLU A 43 -8.96 -11.44 -17.74
N PHE A 44 -8.84 -11.12 -19.01
CA PHE A 44 -9.73 -10.27 -19.79
C PHE A 44 -10.49 -11.12 -20.83
N GLY A 45 -11.72 -10.71 -21.13
CA GLY A 45 -12.56 -11.32 -22.18
C GLY A 45 -12.40 -10.69 -23.57
N HIS A 46 -11.36 -9.87 -23.73
CA HIS A 46 -10.96 -9.19 -24.95
C HIS A 46 -9.47 -8.86 -24.87
N LYS A 47 -8.85 -8.47 -25.98
CA LYS A 47 -7.48 -7.92 -25.96
C LYS A 47 -7.50 -6.58 -25.19
N PRO A 48 -6.91 -6.50 -23.99
CA PRO A 48 -6.92 -5.27 -23.21
C PRO A 48 -6.20 -4.14 -23.95
N THR A 49 -6.74 -2.94 -23.81
CA THR A 49 -6.15 -1.70 -24.31
C THR A 49 -5.05 -1.19 -23.36
N ASP A 50 -4.16 -0.37 -23.89
CA ASP A 50 -3.11 0.34 -23.15
C ASP A 50 -3.66 1.04 -21.88
N GLU A 51 -4.82 1.69 -22.00
CA GLU A 51 -5.50 2.38 -20.89
C GLU A 51 -6.02 1.41 -19.82
N GLU A 52 -6.60 0.26 -20.22
CA GLU A 52 -7.08 -0.76 -19.28
C GLU A 52 -5.93 -1.38 -18.50
N ILE A 53 -4.81 -1.70 -19.16
CA ILE A 53 -3.62 -2.26 -18.52
C ILE A 53 -3.05 -1.25 -17.51
N HIS A 54 -2.83 0.00 -17.95
CA HIS A 54 -2.31 1.05 -17.08
C HIS A 54 -3.22 1.28 -15.86
N THR A 55 -4.53 1.41 -16.09
CA THR A 55 -5.50 1.66 -15.02
C THR A 55 -5.53 0.51 -14.01
N LEU A 56 -5.52 -0.75 -14.48
CA LEU A 56 -5.50 -1.91 -13.59
C LEU A 56 -4.26 -1.91 -12.71
N VAL A 57 -3.08 -1.78 -13.31
CA VAL A 57 -1.80 -1.89 -12.60
C VAL A 57 -1.61 -0.72 -11.62
N MET A 58 -1.96 0.51 -12.02
CA MET A 58 -1.89 1.68 -11.14
C MET A 58 -2.86 1.56 -9.96
N SER A 59 -4.10 1.13 -10.22
CA SER A 59 -5.10 0.89 -9.19
C SER A 59 -4.63 -0.17 -8.19
N TRP A 60 -4.01 -1.24 -8.68
CA TRP A 60 -3.44 -2.27 -7.83
C TRP A 60 -2.33 -1.71 -6.92
N TYR A 61 -1.34 -1.00 -7.46
CA TYR A 61 -0.27 -0.42 -6.64
C TYR A 61 -0.80 0.61 -5.62
N ASN A 62 -1.81 1.42 -5.98
CA ASN A 62 -2.52 2.29 -5.04
C ASN A 62 -3.08 1.46 -3.87
N SER A 63 -3.84 0.41 -4.17
CA SER A 63 -4.46 -0.44 -3.14
C SER A 63 -3.44 -1.09 -2.20
N GLN A 64 -2.27 -1.49 -2.71
CA GLN A 64 -1.20 -2.06 -1.89
C GLN A 64 -0.56 -1.00 -1.00
N THR A 65 -0.35 0.21 -1.52
CA THR A 65 0.20 1.34 -0.77
C THR A 65 -0.76 1.74 0.36
N ASP A 66 -2.05 1.84 0.05
CA ASP A 66 -3.09 2.20 1.02
C ASP A 66 -3.22 1.14 2.12
N ALA A 67 -3.19 -0.16 1.77
CA ALA A 67 -3.24 -1.25 2.74
C ALA A 67 -2.00 -1.27 3.66
N ALA A 68 -0.81 -1.01 3.10
CA ALA A 68 0.43 -0.90 3.85
C ALA A 68 0.44 0.30 4.80
N ILE A 69 -0.10 1.46 4.37
CA ILE A 69 -0.28 2.61 5.27
C ILE A 69 -1.25 2.25 6.39
N LEU A 70 -2.43 1.72 6.05
CA LEU A 70 -3.51 1.45 6.98
C LEU A 70 -3.07 0.58 8.17
N SER A 71 -2.20 -0.41 7.93
CA SER A 71 -1.92 -1.49 8.88
C SER A 71 -0.43 -1.80 9.09
N GLY A 72 0.49 -1.12 8.41
CA GLY A 72 1.92 -1.42 8.51
C GLY A 72 2.66 -0.70 9.64
N PHE A 73 2.01 0.26 10.30
CA PHE A 73 2.66 1.06 11.35
C PHE A 73 2.50 0.43 12.73
N ALA A 74 3.59 0.43 13.49
CA ALA A 74 3.59 0.07 14.89
C ALA A 74 4.37 1.10 15.70
N TYR A 75 3.88 1.40 16.90
CA TYR A 75 4.50 2.32 17.84
C TYR A 75 4.68 1.63 19.19
N ASN A 76 5.93 1.57 19.68
CA ASN A 76 6.28 0.84 20.91
C ASN A 76 5.78 -0.61 20.96
N GLY A 77 5.72 -1.28 19.81
CA GLY A 77 5.23 -2.66 19.66
C GLY A 77 3.72 -2.78 19.48
N ALA A 78 2.96 -1.71 19.73
CA ALA A 78 1.52 -1.67 19.50
C ALA A 78 1.21 -1.38 18.02
N HIS A 79 0.30 -2.15 17.42
CA HIS A 79 -0.18 -1.88 16.07
C HIS A 79 -1.05 -0.61 16.04
N VAL A 80 -0.85 0.26 15.06
CA VAL A 80 -1.58 1.52 14.94
C VAL A 80 -2.26 1.58 13.60
N TRP A 81 -3.58 1.68 13.61
CA TRP A 81 -4.37 1.86 12.39
C TRP A 81 -4.22 3.30 11.88
N LEU A 82 -3.64 3.46 10.69
CA LEU A 82 -3.53 4.76 10.03
C LEU A 82 -4.65 4.95 9.00
N SER A 83 -5.91 4.76 9.43
CA SER A 83 -7.05 5.17 8.62
C SER A 83 -7.03 6.69 8.38
N VAL A 84 -7.72 7.18 7.35
CA VAL A 84 -7.81 8.63 7.07
C VAL A 84 -8.32 9.39 8.30
N GLU A 85 -9.33 8.83 8.99
CA GLU A 85 -9.87 9.40 10.22
C GLU A 85 -8.84 9.43 11.35
N ASN A 86 -8.10 8.34 11.56
CA ASN A 86 -7.06 8.28 12.59
C ASN A 86 -5.91 9.24 12.29
N GLN A 87 -5.44 9.31 11.03
CA GLN A 87 -4.43 10.27 10.61
C GLN A 87 -4.86 11.71 10.88
N TYR A 88 -6.12 12.05 10.57
CA TYR A 88 -6.69 13.35 10.87
C TYR A 88 -6.74 13.61 12.38
N ASN A 89 -7.23 12.66 13.18
CA ASN A 89 -7.34 12.79 14.62
C ASN A 89 -5.97 12.96 15.30
N TYR A 90 -4.96 12.18 14.88
CA TYR A 90 -3.60 12.29 15.39
C TYR A 90 -2.98 13.65 15.06
N LYS A 91 -3.17 14.12 13.82
CA LYS A 91 -2.72 15.45 13.40
C LYS A 91 -3.41 16.55 14.20
N ALA A 92 -4.73 16.53 14.31
CA ALA A 92 -5.50 17.56 15.00
C ALA A 92 -5.12 17.65 16.48
N ALA A 93 -4.98 16.50 17.16
CA ALA A 93 -4.56 16.45 18.55
C ALA A 93 -3.13 16.97 18.74
N TYR A 94 -2.19 16.60 17.86
CA TYR A 94 -0.82 17.10 17.91
C TYR A 94 -0.76 18.61 17.66
N ASP A 95 -1.39 19.10 16.60
CA ASP A 95 -1.41 20.51 16.25
C ASP A 95 -2.01 21.36 17.39
N LEU A 96 -3.11 20.91 17.99
CA LEU A 96 -3.77 21.60 19.10
C LEU A 96 -2.91 21.59 20.37
N ALA A 97 -2.26 20.48 20.68
CA ALA A 97 -1.34 20.39 21.82
C ALA A 97 -0.13 21.33 21.63
N VAL A 98 0.43 21.43 20.41
CA VAL A 98 1.50 22.38 20.10
C VAL A 98 1.02 23.83 20.24
N GLN A 99 -0.14 24.15 19.67
CA GLN A 99 -0.69 25.52 19.68
C GLN A 99 -1.02 26.03 21.09
N THR A 100 -1.39 25.12 21.99
CA THR A 100 -1.77 25.44 23.37
C THR A 100 -0.64 25.23 24.37
N GLY A 101 0.56 24.86 23.92
CA GLY A 101 1.66 24.53 24.84
C GLY A 101 1.38 23.32 25.74
N GLY A 102 0.49 22.42 25.31
CA GLY A 102 0.17 21.17 26.00
C GLY A 102 -1.08 21.20 26.87
N GLU A 103 -1.87 22.28 26.89
CA GLU A 103 -3.10 22.35 27.73
C GLU A 103 -4.15 21.30 27.37
N THR A 104 -4.12 20.76 26.15
CA THR A 104 -5.04 19.69 25.72
C THR A 104 -4.54 18.28 26.03
N LEU A 105 -3.42 18.16 26.74
CA LEU A 105 -2.94 16.89 27.27
C LEU A 105 -3.55 16.62 28.66
N PRO A 106 -3.79 15.36 29.03
CA PRO A 106 -3.46 14.16 28.27
C PRO A 106 -4.46 13.86 27.15
N VAL A 107 -3.98 13.21 26.08
CA VAL A 107 -4.82 12.67 25.01
C VAL A 107 -4.63 11.16 24.92
N THR A 108 -5.71 10.42 24.73
CA THR A 108 -5.68 8.96 24.58
C THR A 108 -6.08 8.56 23.18
N PHE A 109 -5.25 7.72 22.55
CA PHE A 109 -5.57 7.06 21.30
C PHE A 109 -5.78 5.57 21.52
N LYS A 110 -6.67 4.98 20.73
CA LYS A 110 -6.79 3.53 20.63
C LYS A 110 -5.84 3.02 19.54
N PHE A 111 -4.96 2.12 19.95
CA PHE A 111 -4.15 1.22 19.14
C PHE A 111 -4.75 -0.20 19.21
N GLY A 112 -4.11 -1.17 18.55
CA GLY A 112 -4.57 -2.54 18.50
C GLY A 112 -5.86 -2.72 17.67
N SER A 113 -6.45 -3.91 17.71
CA SER A 113 -7.69 -4.21 16.99
C SER A 113 -8.93 -3.94 17.86
N ASP A 114 -10.12 -4.21 17.32
CA ASP A 114 -11.36 -4.16 18.11
C ASP A 114 -11.43 -5.30 19.14
N GLU A 115 -10.83 -6.45 18.83
CA GLU A 115 -10.77 -7.61 19.71
C GLU A 115 -9.68 -7.48 20.79
N GLN A 116 -8.58 -6.79 20.46
CA GLN A 116 -7.46 -6.54 21.38
C GLN A 116 -7.09 -5.05 21.35
N PRO A 117 -7.93 -4.18 21.94
CA PRO A 117 -7.67 -2.75 21.96
C PRO A 117 -6.56 -2.40 22.95
N GLU A 118 -5.67 -1.50 22.56
CA GLU A 118 -4.62 -0.95 23.43
C GLU A 118 -4.78 0.57 23.51
N TYR A 119 -5.08 1.10 24.69
CA TYR A 119 -5.26 2.55 24.86
C TYR A 119 -3.95 3.19 25.31
N HIS A 120 -3.41 4.06 24.46
CA HIS A 120 -2.16 4.77 24.71
C HIS A 120 -2.44 6.22 25.06
N THR A 121 -2.02 6.66 26.24
CA THR A 121 -2.24 8.02 26.75
C THR A 121 -0.94 8.81 26.71
N PHE A 122 -0.94 9.89 25.93
CA PHE A 122 0.17 10.82 25.84
C PHE A 122 -0.03 11.93 26.88
N THR A 123 0.91 12.05 27.81
CA THR A 123 0.85 13.07 28.87
C THR A 123 1.80 14.23 28.61
N GLN A 124 2.81 14.02 27.76
CA GLN A 124 3.83 15.01 27.43
C GLN A 124 3.83 15.32 25.94
N LEU A 125 4.08 16.58 25.61
CA LEU A 125 4.10 17.05 24.22
C LEU A 125 5.19 16.34 23.39
N GLU A 126 6.36 16.06 23.97
CA GLU A 126 7.43 15.36 23.27
C GLU A 126 7.08 13.89 22.95
N GLU A 127 6.31 13.20 23.79
CA GLU A 127 5.84 11.84 23.50
C GLU A 127 4.84 11.85 22.35
N LEU A 128 3.89 12.78 22.35
CA LEU A 128 2.91 12.93 21.27
C LEU A 128 3.58 13.31 19.95
N LYS A 129 4.60 14.17 20.01
CA LYS A 129 5.43 14.56 18.86
C LYS A 129 6.20 13.39 18.27
N ASP A 130 6.85 12.58 19.12
CA ASP A 130 7.58 11.40 18.69
C ASP A 130 6.66 10.41 17.95
N PHE A 131 5.49 10.12 18.53
CA PHE A 131 4.45 9.32 17.88
C PHE A 131 4.03 9.89 16.52
N TYR A 132 3.63 11.17 16.48
CA TYR A 132 3.10 11.80 15.28
C TYR A 132 4.14 11.84 14.16
N THR A 133 5.38 12.24 14.47
CA THR A 133 6.45 12.34 13.47
C THR A 133 6.86 10.96 12.92
N LYS A 134 6.88 9.92 13.76
CA LYS A 134 7.10 8.53 13.30
C LYS A 134 5.96 8.03 12.42
N ALA A 135 4.71 8.31 12.76
CA ALA A 135 3.56 7.93 11.94
C ALA A 135 3.61 8.61 10.55
N VAL A 136 3.88 9.92 10.51
CA VAL A 136 4.04 10.66 9.25
C VAL A 136 5.23 10.15 8.43
N GLY A 137 6.38 9.91 9.09
CA GLY A 137 7.57 9.37 8.43
C GLY A 137 7.34 7.98 7.82
N PHE A 138 6.57 7.13 8.50
CA PHE A 138 6.15 5.84 7.96
C PHE A 138 5.28 6.01 6.71
N ILE A 139 4.25 6.87 6.77
CA ILE A 139 3.36 7.15 5.62
C ILE A 139 4.17 7.63 4.41
N GLN A 140 5.09 8.57 4.61
CA GLN A 140 5.93 9.11 3.54
C GLN A 140 6.83 8.05 2.91
N THR A 141 7.42 7.18 3.73
CA THR A 141 8.24 6.05 3.24
C THR A 141 7.41 5.12 2.36
N VAL A 142 6.23 4.69 2.82
CA VAL A 142 5.36 3.78 2.08
C VAL A 142 4.84 4.41 0.78
N LEU A 143 4.51 5.71 0.81
CA LEU A 143 4.13 6.45 -0.41
C LEU A 143 5.27 6.49 -1.43
N ALA A 144 6.50 6.77 -0.97
CA ALA A 144 7.67 6.81 -1.85
C ALA A 144 7.95 5.45 -2.50
N GLU A 145 7.88 4.36 -1.74
CA GLU A 145 7.97 2.99 -2.28
C GLU A 145 6.85 2.70 -3.30
N GLY A 146 5.63 3.15 -3.02
CA GLY A 146 4.49 3.05 -3.92
C GLY A 146 4.70 3.81 -5.23
N TRP A 147 5.29 5.00 -5.19
CA TRP A 147 5.66 5.77 -6.39
C TRP A 147 6.77 5.07 -7.18
N GLU A 148 7.82 4.59 -6.52
CA GLU A 148 8.92 3.89 -7.20
C GLU A 148 8.42 2.66 -7.97
N LYS A 149 7.47 1.91 -7.40
CA LYS A 149 6.84 0.75 -8.07
C LYS A 149 6.03 1.15 -9.31
N LYS A 150 5.33 2.29 -9.25
CA LYS A 150 4.57 2.83 -10.38
C LYS A 150 5.49 3.39 -11.47
N ASP A 151 6.57 4.08 -11.08
CA ASP A 151 7.53 4.67 -12.02
C ASP A 151 8.29 3.58 -12.82
N LYS A 152 8.47 2.40 -12.22
CA LYS A 152 9.04 1.21 -12.90
C LYS A 152 8.07 0.53 -13.87
N PHE A 153 6.78 0.86 -13.83
CA PHE A 153 5.81 0.27 -14.75
C PHE A 153 6.11 0.74 -16.18
N ASN A 154 6.36 -0.22 -17.07
CA ASN A 154 6.62 0.04 -18.48
C ASN A 154 5.57 -0.65 -19.36
N LEU A 155 4.68 0.16 -19.94
CA LEU A 155 3.60 -0.31 -20.79
C LEU A 155 4.09 -0.98 -22.08
N GLU A 156 5.27 -0.59 -22.59
CA GLU A 156 5.83 -1.16 -23.81
C GLU A 156 6.09 -2.68 -23.69
N LEU A 157 6.31 -3.18 -22.46
CA LEU A 157 6.49 -4.62 -22.20
C LEU A 157 5.20 -5.45 -22.40
N TYR A 158 4.06 -4.79 -22.58
CA TYR A 158 2.76 -5.44 -22.84
C TYR A 158 2.41 -5.43 -24.33
N ARG A 159 3.26 -4.89 -25.19
CA ARG A 159 3.04 -4.95 -26.64
C ARG A 159 3.40 -6.33 -27.14
N ILE A 160 2.52 -6.90 -27.94
CA ILE A 160 2.70 -8.18 -28.61
C ILE A 160 2.88 -7.87 -30.09
N GLU A 161 4.01 -8.31 -30.65
CA GLU A 161 4.30 -8.27 -32.09
C GLU A 161 3.36 -9.16 -32.90
#